data_AF-A0A1M5JIX6-F1
#
_entry.id   AF-A0A1M5JIX6-F1
#
_cell.length_a   1.000
_cell.length_b   1.000
_cell.length_c   1.000
_cell.angle_alpha   90.00
_cell.angle_beta   90.00
_cell.angle_gamma   90.00
#
_symmetry.space_group_name_H-M   'P 1'
#
loop_
_entity.id
_entity.type
_entity.pdbx_description
1 polymer ?
#
loop_
_entity_poly.entity_id
_entity_poly.type
_entity_poly.pdbx_seq_one_letter_code
_entity_poly.pdbx_strand_id
1 'polypeptide(L)'
;MTEVALPGVGMTRFTSADDRPLVDLAATACWRCLDDAGLDRADVTSLHAGTALAEALGQQSGLANALAGALRIEGVAADRVENTSATGATAVHRGIEAVASGASEVALVVGADRMSAADTSAVTDAISRLTHSREYAQGLTLPSFAGLAAGAYLDRYDAPREALAAVAAKNHRNAVANEVAQFRREVSVDEALDSPVVAEPLRLYDCCPMSDGAAAIVVTRTDSVADTDHAVRVAAHASATGTHPVAERPDPLAIDSVRVAGERLFDAAGVAPGDVRSPNSLALADFDGVGLIAQVDGEAAVGDRVAFAGAFRLRNGDEERQPRLRVVEHGENEDER
;
A
#
# COMPACT_ATOMS: atom_id res chain seq x y z
N MET A 1 -22.02 14.25 -1.24
CA MET A 1 -21.85 13.02 -0.43
C MET A 1 -21.59 13.47 0.99
N THR A 2 -21.97 12.65 1.98
CA THR A 2 -21.58 12.89 3.37
C THR A 2 -20.06 12.87 3.49
N GLU A 3 -19.48 13.86 4.17
CA GLU A 3 -18.03 13.89 4.38
C GLU A 3 -17.62 12.81 5.37
N VAL A 4 -16.52 12.13 5.07
CA VAL A 4 -16.02 10.98 5.82
C VAL A 4 -14.65 11.31 6.42
N ALA A 5 -14.42 10.82 7.64
CA ALA A 5 -13.17 10.96 8.35
C ALA A 5 -12.67 9.60 8.87
N LEU A 6 -11.37 9.54 9.11
CA LEU A 6 -10.64 8.41 9.68
C LEU A 6 -10.14 8.85 11.06
N PRO A 7 -10.91 8.63 12.14
CA PRO A 7 -10.54 9.08 13.48
C PRO A 7 -9.55 8.17 14.19
N GLY A 8 -9.29 6.96 13.68
CA GLY A 8 -8.31 6.07 14.30
C GLY A 8 -7.69 5.08 13.34
N VAL A 9 -6.47 4.67 13.68
CA VAL A 9 -5.68 3.67 12.97
C VAL A 9 -5.07 2.67 13.96
N GLY A 10 -4.92 1.43 13.52
CA GLY A 10 -4.28 0.39 14.32
C GLY A 10 -3.50 -0.56 13.45
N MET A 11 -2.31 -0.96 13.89
CA MET A 11 -1.47 -1.91 13.15
C MET A 11 -0.84 -2.90 14.12
N THR A 12 -0.61 -4.13 13.67
CA THR A 12 0.39 -5.00 14.29
C THR A 12 1.79 -4.59 13.83
N ARG A 13 2.82 -5.09 14.51
CA ARG A 13 4.14 -5.16 13.86
C ARG A 13 4.05 -6.17 12.72
N PHE A 14 4.65 -5.84 11.58
CA PHE A 14 4.81 -6.76 10.46
C PHE A 14 6.06 -7.61 10.71
N THR A 15 5.95 -8.92 10.53
CA THR A 15 7.04 -9.87 10.81
C THR A 15 7.18 -10.88 9.69
N SER A 16 8.31 -11.59 9.62
CA SER A 16 8.50 -12.69 8.67
C SER A 16 7.77 -13.97 9.10
N ALA A 17 7.41 -14.06 10.37
CA ALA A 17 6.67 -15.16 10.96
C ALA A 17 5.97 -14.68 12.23
N ASP A 18 4.72 -15.08 12.40
CA ASP A 18 3.92 -14.89 13.60
C ASP A 18 3.14 -16.17 13.91
N ASP A 19 3.23 -16.64 15.16
CA ASP A 19 2.56 -17.86 15.59
C ASP A 19 1.06 -17.65 15.85
N ARG A 20 0.61 -16.39 15.91
CA ARG A 20 -0.81 -16.07 16.14
C ARG A 20 -1.65 -16.44 14.92
N PRO A 21 -2.86 -17.00 15.14
CA PRO A 21 -3.87 -17.10 14.09
C PRO A 21 -4.15 -15.74 13.42
N LEU A 22 -4.52 -15.78 12.14
CA LEU A 22 -4.82 -14.58 11.36
C LEU A 22 -5.90 -13.69 12.01
N VAL A 23 -6.92 -14.32 12.60
CA VAL A 23 -8.00 -13.60 13.31
C VAL A 23 -7.48 -12.82 14.51
N ASP A 24 -6.45 -13.31 15.20
CA ASP A 24 -5.87 -12.64 16.36
C ASP A 24 -5.00 -11.45 15.94
N LEU A 25 -4.30 -11.56 14.81
CA LEU A 25 -3.60 -10.44 14.19
C LEU A 25 -4.59 -9.33 13.81
N ALA A 26 -5.66 -9.69 13.11
CA ALA A 26 -6.71 -8.77 12.72
C ALA A 26 -7.38 -8.12 13.96
N ALA A 27 -7.73 -8.90 14.97
CA ALA A 27 -8.32 -8.39 16.21
C ALA A 27 -7.37 -7.43 16.94
N THR A 28 -6.07 -7.73 16.99
CA THR A 28 -5.06 -6.83 17.60
C THR A 28 -5.04 -5.47 16.90
N ALA A 29 -5.05 -5.44 15.56
CA ALA A 29 -5.09 -4.20 14.80
C ALA A 29 -6.40 -3.43 15.04
N CYS A 30 -7.54 -4.13 15.05
CA CYS A 30 -8.85 -3.55 15.33
C CYS A 30 -8.94 -2.93 16.72
N TRP A 31 -8.45 -3.60 17.77
CA TRP A 31 -8.46 -3.04 19.13
C TRP A 31 -7.62 -1.78 19.23
N ARG A 32 -6.40 -1.80 18.69
CA ARG A 32 -5.54 -0.60 18.63
C ARG A 32 -6.20 0.55 17.88
N CYS A 33 -6.94 0.23 16.83
CA CYS A 33 -7.65 1.20 16.00
C CYS A 33 -8.83 1.86 16.74
N LEU A 34 -9.61 1.07 17.47
CA LEU A 34 -10.70 1.57 18.30
C LEU A 34 -10.17 2.42 19.46
N ASP A 35 -9.08 1.98 20.10
CA ASP A 35 -8.40 2.74 21.16
C ASP A 35 -7.89 4.09 20.63
N ASP A 36 -7.25 4.11 19.45
CA ASP A 36 -6.76 5.34 18.80
C ASP A 36 -7.90 6.28 18.36
N ALA A 37 -9.06 5.72 17.99
CA ALA A 37 -10.27 6.48 17.68
C ALA A 37 -11.03 6.99 18.93
N GLY A 38 -10.71 6.48 20.12
CA GLY A 38 -11.48 6.73 21.34
C GLY A 38 -12.91 6.19 21.30
N LEU A 39 -13.14 5.07 20.60
CA LEU A 39 -14.46 4.44 20.43
C LEU A 39 -14.54 3.10 21.17
N ASP A 40 -15.74 2.74 21.64
CA ASP A 40 -16.02 1.41 22.16
C ASP A 40 -16.39 0.45 21.01
N ARG A 41 -16.16 -0.85 21.20
CA ARG A 41 -16.63 -1.88 20.25
C ARG A 41 -18.13 -1.78 19.95
N ALA A 42 -18.93 -1.33 20.92
CA ALA A 42 -20.38 -1.18 20.78
C ALA A 42 -20.79 -0.08 19.80
N ASP A 43 -19.87 0.84 19.47
CA ASP A 43 -20.11 1.90 18.49
C ASP A 43 -20.01 1.37 17.06
N VAL A 44 -19.34 0.24 16.84
CA VAL A 44 -19.15 -0.36 15.51
C VAL A 44 -20.49 -0.85 14.96
N THR A 45 -20.80 -0.45 13.73
CA THR A 45 -22.05 -0.83 13.02
C THR A 45 -21.80 -1.69 11.80
N SER A 46 -20.58 -1.65 11.24
CA SER A 46 -20.15 -2.55 10.17
C SER A 46 -18.67 -2.93 10.27
N LEU A 47 -18.33 -4.10 9.72
CA LEU A 47 -16.98 -4.67 9.64
C LEU A 47 -16.65 -5.06 8.20
N HIS A 48 -15.57 -4.51 7.65
CA HIS A 48 -15.07 -4.85 6.31
C HIS A 48 -13.67 -5.47 6.43
N ALA A 49 -13.60 -6.80 6.30
CA ALA A 49 -12.36 -7.55 6.49
C ALA A 49 -11.72 -7.94 5.15
N GLY A 50 -10.52 -7.44 4.89
CA GLY A 50 -9.69 -7.78 3.73
C GLY A 50 -8.64 -8.83 4.06
N THR A 51 -8.57 -9.88 3.25
CA THR A 51 -7.43 -10.82 3.20
C THR A 51 -7.30 -11.31 1.77
N ALA A 52 -6.08 -11.43 1.25
CA ALA A 52 -5.85 -11.92 -0.10
C ALA A 52 -5.59 -13.43 -0.12
N LEU A 53 -4.79 -13.94 0.83
CA LEU A 53 -4.18 -15.27 0.69
C LEU A 53 -4.65 -16.29 1.73
N ALA A 54 -5.38 -15.90 2.78
CA ALA A 54 -5.73 -16.78 3.90
C ALA A 54 -6.25 -18.17 3.46
N GLU A 55 -7.30 -18.21 2.63
CA GLU A 55 -7.90 -19.47 2.18
C GLU A 55 -6.99 -20.25 1.23
N ALA A 56 -6.26 -19.54 0.36
CA ALA A 56 -5.30 -20.14 -0.56
C ALA A 56 -4.12 -20.81 0.17
N LEU A 57 -3.77 -20.30 1.36
CA LEU A 57 -2.73 -20.86 2.22
C LEU A 57 -3.29 -21.84 3.28
N GLY A 58 -4.52 -22.32 3.10
CA GLY A 58 -5.14 -23.31 3.98
C GLY A 58 -5.47 -22.79 5.38
N GLN A 59 -5.51 -21.46 5.55
CA GLN A 59 -5.93 -20.84 6.80
C GLN A 59 -7.46 -20.74 6.88
N GLN A 60 -7.95 -20.29 8.03
CA GLN A 60 -9.37 -20.20 8.32
C GLN A 60 -10.12 -19.34 7.30
N SER A 61 -11.18 -19.88 6.69
CA SER A 61 -12.14 -19.12 5.89
C SER A 61 -13.09 -18.30 6.75
N GLY A 62 -13.84 -17.38 6.12
CA GLY A 62 -14.87 -16.60 6.83
C GLY A 62 -14.30 -15.64 7.88
N LEU A 63 -13.15 -15.02 7.60
CA LEU A 63 -12.45 -14.10 8.50
C LEU A 63 -13.37 -13.04 9.12
N ALA A 64 -14.27 -12.43 8.34
CA ALA A 64 -15.19 -11.40 8.82
C ALA A 64 -16.07 -11.89 10.00
N ASN A 65 -16.67 -13.07 9.89
CA ASN A 65 -17.53 -13.63 10.93
C ASN A 65 -16.73 -14.03 12.18
N ALA A 66 -15.56 -14.65 11.97
CA ALA A 66 -14.70 -15.03 13.08
C ALA A 66 -14.17 -13.80 13.84
N LEU A 67 -13.82 -12.75 13.11
CA LEU A 67 -13.37 -11.49 13.68
C LEU A 67 -14.50 -10.76 14.41
N ALA A 68 -15.72 -10.76 13.88
CA ALA A 68 -16.88 -10.21 14.59
C ALA A 68 -17.09 -10.88 15.96
N GLY A 69 -16.94 -12.21 16.03
CA GLY A 69 -16.95 -12.95 17.29
C GLY A 69 -15.76 -12.64 18.20
N ALA A 70 -14.55 -12.55 17.65
CA ALA A 70 -13.34 -12.21 18.41
C ALA A 70 -13.41 -10.79 19.02
N LEU A 71 -14.02 -9.85 18.30
CA LEU A 71 -14.27 -8.48 18.75
C LEU A 71 -15.52 -8.33 19.62
N ARG A 72 -16.36 -9.37 19.72
CA ARG A 72 -17.66 -9.35 20.40
C ARG A 72 -18.58 -8.25 19.86
N ILE A 73 -18.66 -8.12 18.55
CA ILE A 73 -19.52 -7.15 17.85
C ILE A 73 -20.62 -7.88 17.08
N GLU A 74 -21.10 -9.01 17.58
CA GLU A 74 -22.12 -9.80 16.91
C GLU A 74 -23.40 -8.97 16.66
N GLY A 75 -23.96 -9.09 15.45
CA GLY A 75 -25.13 -8.33 15.02
C GLY A 75 -24.83 -7.16 14.07
N VAL A 76 -23.55 -6.76 13.95
CA VAL A 76 -23.12 -5.77 12.94
C VAL A 76 -23.14 -6.36 11.52
N ALA A 77 -23.26 -5.50 10.52
CA ALA A 77 -23.03 -5.91 9.13
C ALA A 77 -21.56 -6.30 8.95
N ALA A 78 -21.26 -7.46 8.36
CA ALA A 78 -19.88 -7.89 8.16
C ALA A 78 -19.69 -8.51 6.77
N ASP A 79 -18.61 -8.12 6.09
CA ASP A 79 -18.21 -8.71 4.82
C ASP A 79 -16.70 -8.99 4.75
N ARG A 80 -16.35 -9.91 3.85
CA ARG A 80 -14.96 -10.20 3.48
C ARG A 80 -14.73 -9.70 2.07
N VAL A 81 -13.68 -8.88 1.92
CA VAL A 81 -13.25 -8.30 0.65
C VAL A 81 -12.00 -9.01 0.17
N GLU A 82 -11.92 -9.23 -1.14
CA GLU A 82 -10.72 -9.69 -1.82
C GLU A 82 -10.65 -8.96 -3.17
N ASN A 83 -9.50 -8.39 -3.46
CA ASN A 83 -9.15 -7.73 -4.71
C ASN A 83 -7.63 -7.74 -4.90
N THR A 84 -7.03 -8.92 -4.79
CA THR A 84 -5.60 -9.17 -4.93
C THR A 84 -4.77 -8.32 -3.96
N SER A 85 -3.63 -7.79 -4.39
CA SER A 85 -2.82 -6.85 -3.60
C SER A 85 -3.56 -5.55 -3.23
N ALA A 86 -4.65 -5.21 -3.93
CA ALA A 86 -5.48 -4.04 -3.62
C ALA A 86 -6.58 -4.32 -2.57
N THR A 87 -6.63 -5.53 -2.00
CA THR A 87 -7.67 -5.95 -1.03
C THR A 87 -7.86 -4.96 0.12
N GLY A 88 -6.78 -4.46 0.72
CA GLY A 88 -6.85 -3.47 1.80
C GLY A 88 -7.52 -2.17 1.34
N ALA A 89 -7.10 -1.63 0.19
CA ALA A 89 -7.70 -0.41 -0.38
C ALA A 89 -9.17 -0.62 -0.75
N THR A 90 -9.53 -1.78 -1.30
CA THR A 90 -10.94 -2.12 -1.57
C THR A 90 -11.76 -2.16 -0.29
N ALA A 91 -11.24 -2.74 0.80
CA ALA A 91 -11.93 -2.74 2.09
C ALA A 91 -12.15 -1.31 2.61
N VAL A 92 -11.19 -0.40 2.39
CA VAL A 92 -11.34 1.03 2.71
C VAL A 92 -12.44 1.68 1.87
N HIS A 93 -12.50 1.42 0.56
CA HIS A 93 -13.61 1.89 -0.29
C HIS A 93 -14.96 1.42 0.25
N ARG A 94 -15.07 0.15 0.67
CA ARG A 94 -16.31 -0.39 1.23
C ARG A 94 -16.73 0.31 2.52
N GLY A 95 -15.80 0.57 3.43
CA GLY A 95 -16.07 1.33 4.66
C GLY A 95 -16.51 2.77 4.37
N ILE A 96 -15.84 3.45 3.44
CA ILE A 96 -16.22 4.82 3.03
C ILE A 96 -17.61 4.82 2.38
N GLU A 97 -17.90 3.90 1.47
CA GLU A 97 -19.20 3.77 0.81
C GLU A 97 -20.32 3.48 1.82
N ALA A 98 -20.07 2.60 2.80
CA ALA A 98 -21.03 2.26 3.85
C ALA A 98 -21.39 3.49 4.70
N VAL A 99 -20.39 4.28 5.10
CA VAL A 99 -20.62 5.51 5.89
C VAL A 99 -21.22 6.63 5.05
N ALA A 100 -20.68 6.87 3.86
CA ALA A 100 -21.14 7.95 2.98
C ALA A 100 -22.59 7.76 2.51
N SER A 101 -23.05 6.50 2.40
CA SER A 101 -24.45 6.16 2.06
C SER A 101 -25.39 6.17 3.26
N GLY A 102 -24.89 6.27 4.49
CA GLY A 102 -25.68 6.14 5.72
C GLY A 102 -26.07 4.70 6.07
N ALA A 103 -25.49 3.70 5.39
CA ALA A 103 -25.68 2.28 5.74
C ALA A 103 -24.92 1.88 7.02
N SER A 104 -23.94 2.68 7.43
CA SER A 104 -23.13 2.48 8.64
C SER A 104 -22.80 3.83 9.27
N GLU A 105 -22.84 3.93 10.60
CA GLU A 105 -22.41 5.15 11.32
C GLU A 105 -20.90 5.08 11.64
N VAL A 106 -20.45 3.91 12.08
CA VAL A 106 -19.04 3.58 12.33
C VAL A 106 -18.72 2.27 11.61
N ALA A 107 -17.85 2.35 10.60
CA ALA A 107 -17.33 1.20 9.89
C ALA A 107 -15.91 0.90 10.34
N LEU A 108 -15.68 -0.34 10.79
CA LEU A 108 -14.35 -0.85 11.11
C LEU A 108 -13.81 -1.60 9.89
N VAL A 109 -12.69 -1.14 9.36
CA VAL A 109 -12.03 -1.72 8.20
C VAL A 109 -10.72 -2.35 8.64
N VAL A 110 -10.42 -3.56 8.17
CA VAL A 110 -9.16 -4.25 8.50
C VAL A 110 -8.63 -5.02 7.31
N GLY A 111 -7.33 -4.96 7.08
CA GLY A 111 -6.59 -5.84 6.19
C GLY A 111 -5.66 -6.72 7.00
N ALA A 112 -5.63 -8.02 6.74
CA ALA A 112 -4.73 -8.95 7.41
C ALA A 112 -4.30 -10.10 6.49
N ASP A 113 -3.03 -10.48 6.56
CA ASP A 113 -2.50 -11.69 5.94
C ASP A 113 -1.41 -12.31 6.84
N ARG A 114 -1.24 -13.63 6.75
CA ARG A 114 -0.20 -14.38 7.47
C ARG A 114 0.46 -15.36 6.52
N MET A 115 1.36 -14.84 5.69
CA MET A 115 2.03 -15.57 4.62
C MET A 115 2.96 -16.68 5.14
N SER A 116 3.47 -16.57 6.38
CA SER A 116 4.30 -17.61 7.00
C SER A 116 3.55 -18.93 7.28
N ALA A 117 2.23 -18.96 7.06
CA ALA A 117 1.42 -20.17 7.17
C ALA A 117 1.81 -21.26 6.16
N ALA A 118 2.56 -20.92 5.10
CA ALA A 118 3.07 -21.84 4.10
C ALA A 118 4.51 -21.51 3.72
N ASP A 119 5.18 -22.44 3.01
CA ASP A 119 6.54 -22.20 2.52
C ASP A 119 6.56 -21.20 1.35
N THR A 120 7.75 -20.65 1.07
CA THR A 120 7.95 -19.64 0.02
C THR A 120 7.43 -20.10 -1.35
N SER A 121 7.58 -21.38 -1.68
CA SER A 121 7.11 -21.91 -2.97
C SER A 121 5.59 -21.93 -3.07
N ALA A 122 4.91 -22.38 -2.02
CA ALA A 122 3.45 -22.41 -1.96
C ALA A 122 2.87 -21.01 -1.97
N VAL A 123 3.46 -20.06 -1.24
CA VAL A 123 3.04 -18.66 -1.25
C VAL A 123 3.26 -18.03 -2.63
N THR A 124 4.42 -18.27 -3.24
CA THR A 124 4.72 -17.80 -4.60
C THR A 124 3.74 -18.37 -5.62
N ASP A 125 3.43 -19.65 -5.56
CA ASP A 125 2.44 -20.28 -6.44
C ASP A 125 1.04 -19.69 -6.24
N ALA A 126 0.59 -19.55 -4.98
CA ALA A 126 -0.71 -18.97 -4.65
C ALA A 126 -0.84 -17.55 -5.21
N ILE A 127 0.19 -16.72 -5.07
CA ILE A 127 0.24 -15.36 -5.62
C ILE A 127 0.30 -15.39 -7.15
N SER A 128 1.04 -16.32 -7.75
CA SER A 128 1.21 -16.36 -9.21
C SER A 128 -0.08 -16.72 -9.95
N ARG A 129 -1.04 -17.36 -9.26
CA ARG A 129 -2.40 -17.63 -9.79
C ARG A 129 -3.22 -16.36 -10.01
N LEU A 130 -2.75 -15.20 -9.54
CA LEU A 130 -3.34 -13.89 -9.86
C LEU A 130 -3.08 -13.47 -11.32
N THR A 131 -2.08 -14.05 -11.98
CA THR A 131 -1.77 -13.77 -13.38
C THR A 131 -2.78 -14.44 -14.31
N HIS A 132 -2.85 -14.01 -15.57
CA HIS A 132 -3.78 -14.64 -16.51
C HIS A 132 -3.42 -16.11 -16.72
N SER A 133 -4.42 -16.99 -16.87
CA SER A 133 -4.21 -18.45 -16.97
C SER A 133 -3.16 -18.88 -18.02
N ARG A 134 -3.07 -18.17 -19.16
CA ARG A 134 -2.06 -18.43 -20.19
C ARG A 134 -0.64 -18.05 -19.74
N GLU A 135 -0.52 -16.96 -18.97
CA GLU A 135 0.73 -16.44 -18.43
C GLU A 135 1.24 -17.35 -17.31
N TYR A 136 0.35 -17.72 -16.38
CA TYR A 136 0.62 -18.71 -15.34
C TYR A 136 1.07 -20.06 -15.95
N ALA A 137 0.44 -20.52 -17.03
CA ALA A 137 0.82 -21.75 -17.72
C ALA A 137 2.23 -21.71 -18.35
N GLN A 138 2.83 -20.52 -18.54
CA GLN A 138 4.23 -20.37 -18.96
C GLN A 138 5.21 -20.38 -17.78
N GLY A 139 4.73 -20.55 -16.54
CA GLY A 139 5.56 -20.52 -15.34
C GLY A 139 5.90 -19.11 -14.86
N LEU A 140 5.14 -18.09 -15.28
CA LEU A 140 5.36 -16.72 -14.84
C LEU A 140 4.93 -16.55 -13.38
N THR A 141 5.83 -15.96 -12.59
CA THR A 141 5.57 -15.50 -11.22
C THR A 141 5.44 -13.98 -11.20
N LEU A 142 4.90 -13.40 -10.11
CA LEU A 142 4.85 -11.94 -10.02
C LEU A 142 6.25 -11.28 -10.04
N PRO A 143 7.29 -11.81 -9.35
CA PRO A 143 8.65 -11.31 -9.51
C PRO A 143 9.16 -11.41 -10.95
N SER A 144 8.87 -12.49 -11.67
CA SER A 144 9.32 -12.60 -13.07
C SER A 144 8.60 -11.63 -14.00
N PHE A 145 7.30 -11.38 -13.77
CA PHE A 145 6.59 -10.29 -14.45
C PHE A 145 7.21 -8.93 -14.19
N ALA A 146 7.59 -8.67 -12.94
CA ALA A 146 8.23 -7.42 -12.54
C ALA A 146 9.59 -7.25 -13.20
N GLY A 147 10.37 -8.34 -13.29
CA GLY A 147 11.66 -8.34 -13.99
C GLY A 147 11.51 -8.01 -15.47
N LEU A 148 10.55 -8.62 -16.17
CA LEU A 148 10.27 -8.33 -17.57
C LEU A 148 9.88 -6.86 -17.78
N ALA A 149 9.00 -6.33 -16.93
CA ALA A 149 8.54 -4.95 -17.06
C ALA A 149 9.65 -3.94 -16.69
N ALA A 150 10.40 -4.19 -15.63
CA ALA A 150 11.56 -3.38 -15.25
C ALA A 150 12.64 -3.39 -16.35
N GLY A 151 12.96 -4.54 -16.93
CA GLY A 151 13.91 -4.64 -18.04
C GLY A 151 13.46 -3.82 -19.26
N ALA A 152 12.19 -3.95 -19.65
CA ALA A 152 11.62 -3.16 -20.74
C ALA A 152 11.56 -1.64 -20.43
N TYR A 153 11.38 -1.26 -19.16
CA TYR A 153 11.43 0.14 -18.74
C TYR A 153 12.84 0.72 -18.83
N LEU A 154 13.84 0.03 -18.25
CA LEU A 154 15.23 0.48 -18.27
C LEU A 154 15.72 0.64 -19.72
N ASP A 155 15.38 -0.30 -20.59
CA ASP A 155 15.72 -0.25 -22.02
C ASP A 155 15.01 0.90 -22.75
N ARG A 156 13.68 1.04 -22.58
CA ARG A 156 12.89 2.04 -23.29
C ARG A 156 13.26 3.48 -22.94
N TYR A 157 13.58 3.73 -21.67
CA TYR A 157 13.80 5.08 -21.15
C TYR A 157 15.28 5.36 -20.83
N ASP A 158 16.18 4.43 -21.16
CA ASP A 158 17.62 4.53 -20.85
C ASP A 158 17.85 4.86 -19.36
N ALA A 159 17.03 4.25 -18.49
CA ALA A 159 17.07 4.52 -17.07
C ALA A 159 18.18 3.68 -16.39
N PRO A 160 18.94 4.27 -15.45
CA PRO A 160 20.01 3.55 -14.77
C PRO A 160 19.44 2.51 -13.80
N ARG A 161 20.12 1.36 -13.67
CA ARG A 161 19.73 0.30 -12.72
C ARG A 161 19.76 0.79 -11.26
N GLU A 162 20.61 1.77 -11.00
CA GLU A 162 20.76 2.51 -9.75
C GLU A 162 19.44 3.17 -9.32
N ALA A 163 18.56 3.54 -10.26
CA ALA A 163 17.25 4.12 -9.94
C ALA A 163 16.38 3.15 -9.13
N LEU A 164 16.37 1.87 -9.50
CA LEU A 164 15.65 0.81 -8.77
C LEU A 164 16.27 0.61 -7.37
N ALA A 165 17.60 0.56 -7.28
CA ALA A 165 18.30 0.40 -6.01
C ALA A 165 18.10 1.60 -5.05
N ALA A 166 18.00 2.81 -5.58
CA ALA A 166 17.72 4.02 -4.80
C ALA A 166 16.34 3.96 -4.10
N VAL A 167 15.35 3.34 -4.74
CA VAL A 167 14.03 3.10 -4.12
C VAL A 167 14.18 2.24 -2.87
N ALA A 168 14.89 1.11 -2.98
CA ALA A 168 15.11 0.19 -1.88
C ALA A 168 15.85 0.87 -0.72
N ALA A 169 16.94 1.58 -1.01
CA ALA A 169 17.72 2.30 0.00
C ALA A 169 16.89 3.33 0.76
N LYS A 170 16.04 4.08 0.04
CA LYS A 170 15.12 5.05 0.63
C LYS A 170 14.06 4.36 1.51
N ASN A 171 13.43 3.28 1.02
CA ASN A 171 12.44 2.53 1.79
C ASN A 171 13.04 1.98 3.10
N HIS A 172 14.25 1.43 3.04
CA HIS A 172 14.97 0.92 4.20
C HIS A 172 15.33 2.01 5.20
N ARG A 173 15.76 3.19 4.73
CA ARG A 173 16.01 4.36 5.58
C ARG A 173 14.75 4.79 6.33
N ASN A 174 13.62 4.84 5.65
CA ASN A 174 12.34 5.22 6.25
C ASN A 174 11.83 4.17 7.25
N ALA A 175 12.19 2.90 7.05
CA ALA A 175 11.80 1.82 7.93
C ALA A 175 12.56 1.79 9.26
N VAL A 176 13.73 2.43 9.38
CA VAL A 176 14.55 2.41 10.63
C VAL A 176 13.76 2.92 11.83
N ALA A 177 13.13 4.08 11.68
CA ALA A 177 12.35 4.73 12.74
C ALA A 177 10.93 4.14 12.89
N ASN A 178 10.49 3.30 11.95
CA ASN A 178 9.14 2.74 11.96
C ASN A 178 9.08 1.49 12.86
N GLU A 179 8.41 1.59 14.01
CA GLU A 179 8.32 0.51 15.00
C GLU A 179 7.58 -0.73 14.50
N VAL A 180 6.65 -0.55 13.55
CA VAL A 180 5.85 -1.65 13.00
C VAL A 180 6.47 -2.26 11.74
N ALA A 181 7.57 -1.72 11.22
CA ALA A 181 8.25 -2.29 10.06
C ALA A 181 8.91 -3.64 10.37
N GLN A 182 8.88 -4.55 9.39
CA GLN A 182 9.53 -5.87 9.47
C GLN A 182 11.05 -5.74 9.50
N PHE A 183 11.62 -4.94 8.59
CA PHE A 183 13.05 -4.67 8.54
C PHE A 183 13.32 -3.24 8.99
N ARG A 184 14.00 -3.09 10.13
CA ARG A 184 14.36 -1.79 10.71
C ARG A 184 15.86 -1.54 10.60
N ARG A 185 16.36 -1.59 9.37
CA ARG A 185 17.77 -1.35 9.06
C ARG A 185 17.90 -0.62 7.73
N GLU A 186 18.94 0.20 7.63
CA GLU A 186 19.34 0.80 6.37
C GLU A 186 19.92 -0.24 5.41
N VAL A 187 19.80 0.07 4.13
CA VAL A 187 20.42 -0.63 2.99
C VAL A 187 20.96 0.48 2.10
N SER A 188 22.24 0.39 1.69
CA SER A 188 22.82 1.35 0.74
C SER A 188 22.42 1.00 -0.69
N VAL A 189 22.61 1.94 -1.62
CA VAL A 189 22.42 1.67 -3.06
C VAL A 189 23.35 0.55 -3.52
N ASP A 190 24.62 0.59 -3.11
CA ASP A 190 25.61 -0.44 -3.46
C ASP A 190 25.20 -1.82 -2.92
N GLU A 191 24.74 -1.90 -1.67
CA GLU A 191 24.23 -3.16 -1.10
C GLU A 191 23.02 -3.67 -1.88
N ALA A 192 22.14 -2.78 -2.35
CA ALA A 192 21.00 -3.14 -3.18
C ALA A 192 21.43 -3.69 -4.56
N LEU A 193 22.41 -3.05 -5.20
CA LEU A 193 22.96 -3.47 -6.49
C LEU A 193 23.73 -4.80 -6.41
N ASP A 194 24.44 -5.05 -5.30
CA ASP A 194 25.21 -6.27 -5.11
C ASP A 194 24.38 -7.46 -4.61
N SER A 195 23.11 -7.22 -4.25
CA SER A 195 22.24 -8.26 -3.70
C SER A 195 21.84 -9.34 -4.72
N PRO A 196 21.46 -10.56 -4.28
CA PRO A 196 21.16 -11.66 -5.20
C PRO A 196 20.08 -11.31 -6.22
N VAL A 197 20.26 -11.76 -7.47
CA VAL A 197 19.23 -11.64 -8.51
C VAL A 197 18.05 -12.55 -8.18
N VAL A 198 16.84 -12.00 -8.26
CA VAL A 198 15.58 -12.75 -8.08
C VAL A 198 14.93 -13.00 -9.45
N ALA A 199 14.79 -11.94 -10.25
CA ALA A 199 14.24 -11.98 -11.59
C ALA A 199 14.82 -10.83 -12.39
N GLU A 200 15.82 -11.11 -13.24
CA GLU A 200 16.57 -10.10 -13.99
C GLU A 200 15.65 -9.00 -14.57
N PRO A 201 15.90 -7.70 -14.30
CA PRO A 201 17.03 -7.10 -13.58
C PRO A 201 16.82 -6.90 -12.07
N LEU A 202 15.73 -7.42 -11.52
CA LEU A 202 15.38 -7.29 -10.11
C LEU A 202 16.23 -8.21 -9.22
N ARG A 203 16.68 -7.62 -8.13
CA ARG A 203 17.46 -8.24 -7.07
C ARG A 203 16.66 -8.24 -5.77
N LEU A 204 17.22 -8.89 -4.75
CA LEU A 204 16.55 -9.18 -3.50
C LEU A 204 15.89 -7.94 -2.86
N TYR A 205 16.56 -6.80 -2.86
CA TYR A 205 16.01 -5.57 -2.24
C TYR A 205 15.01 -4.81 -3.10
N ASP A 206 14.84 -5.17 -4.38
CA ASP A 206 13.75 -4.64 -5.19
C ASP A 206 12.43 -5.38 -4.93
N CYS A 207 12.49 -6.56 -4.30
CA CYS A 207 11.31 -7.37 -3.98
C CYS A 207 10.80 -7.08 -2.56
N CYS A 208 9.49 -6.89 -2.40
CA CYS A 208 8.88 -6.84 -1.08
C CYS A 208 9.00 -8.20 -0.36
N PRO A 209 9.19 -8.23 0.96
CA PRO A 209 9.19 -9.49 1.70
C PRO A 209 7.80 -10.10 1.78
N MET A 210 7.76 -11.39 2.11
CA MET A 210 6.56 -12.01 2.66
C MET A 210 6.43 -11.58 4.13
N SER A 211 5.22 -11.17 4.50
CA SER A 211 4.95 -10.59 5.81
C SER A 211 3.69 -11.20 6.43
N ASP A 212 3.72 -11.29 7.74
CA ASP A 212 2.56 -11.50 8.59
C ASP A 212 2.21 -10.17 9.27
N GLY A 213 0.95 -9.79 9.22
CA GLY A 213 0.51 -8.57 9.88
C GLY A 213 -0.93 -8.20 9.59
N ALA A 214 -1.40 -7.19 10.32
CA ALA A 214 -2.70 -6.58 10.11
C ALA A 214 -2.65 -5.07 10.32
N ALA A 215 -3.53 -4.36 9.60
CA ALA A 215 -3.77 -2.94 9.75
C ALA A 215 -5.28 -2.68 9.70
N ALA A 216 -5.77 -1.76 10.51
CA ALA A 216 -7.16 -1.39 10.62
C ALA A 216 -7.32 0.14 10.66
N ILE A 217 -8.46 0.60 10.16
CA ILE A 217 -8.90 1.99 10.25
C ILE A 217 -10.37 2.04 10.68
N VAL A 218 -10.73 3.08 11.41
CA VAL A 218 -12.13 3.44 11.64
C VAL A 218 -12.54 4.43 10.56
N VAL A 219 -13.76 4.30 10.07
CA VAL A 219 -14.39 5.23 9.14
C VAL A 219 -15.68 5.74 9.78
N THR A 220 -15.83 7.06 9.88
CA THR A 220 -17.03 7.73 10.40
C THR A 220 -17.37 8.95 9.57
N ARG A 221 -18.53 9.55 9.81
CA ARG A 221 -18.83 10.88 9.28
C ARG A 221 -17.94 11.92 9.94
N THR A 222 -17.49 12.92 9.17
CA THR A 222 -16.63 13.99 9.70
C THR A 222 -17.26 14.74 10.87
N ASP A 223 -18.59 14.91 10.87
CA ASP A 223 -19.32 15.60 11.93
C ASP A 223 -19.59 14.76 13.18
N SER A 224 -19.27 13.46 13.15
CA SER A 224 -19.33 12.54 14.30
C SER A 224 -18.00 12.42 15.05
N VAL A 225 -16.94 13.08 14.56
CA VAL A 225 -15.59 13.01 15.15
C VAL A 225 -15.47 13.99 16.32
N ALA A 226 -15.05 13.49 17.49
CA ALA A 226 -14.81 14.32 18.67
C ALA A 226 -13.50 15.13 18.59
N ASP A 227 -12.41 14.50 18.15
CA ASP A 227 -11.10 15.15 17.94
C ASP A 227 -10.82 15.34 16.45
N THR A 228 -11.20 16.51 15.93
CA THR A 228 -11.02 16.85 14.52
C THR A 228 -9.57 17.11 14.12
N ASP A 229 -8.66 17.37 15.08
CA ASP A 229 -7.24 17.62 14.80
C ASP A 229 -6.48 16.30 14.61
N HIS A 230 -6.92 15.24 15.31
CA HIS A 230 -6.42 13.87 15.15
C HIS A 230 -6.92 13.21 13.87
N ALA A 231 -8.22 13.35 13.56
CA ALA A 231 -8.84 12.64 12.44
C ALA A 231 -8.37 13.12 11.05
N VAL A 232 -8.31 12.17 10.11
CA VAL A 232 -7.98 12.45 8.71
C VAL A 232 -9.25 12.50 7.87
N ARG A 233 -9.53 13.63 7.22
CA ARG A 233 -10.65 13.76 6.28
C ARG A 233 -10.33 13.06 4.96
N VAL A 234 -11.28 12.31 4.42
CA VAL A 234 -11.14 11.67 3.11
C VAL A 234 -11.56 12.66 2.03
N ALA A 235 -10.59 13.17 1.26
CA ALA A 235 -10.86 14.10 0.17
C ALA A 235 -11.60 13.43 -1.00
N ALA A 236 -11.14 12.25 -1.41
CA ALA A 236 -11.77 11.44 -2.45
C ALA A 236 -11.31 9.98 -2.34
N HIS A 237 -12.02 9.09 -3.05
CA HIS A 237 -11.60 7.71 -3.27
C HIS A 237 -12.01 7.26 -4.67
N ALA A 238 -11.16 6.50 -5.36
CA ALA A 238 -11.46 5.97 -6.68
C ALA A 238 -10.77 4.62 -6.91
N SER A 239 -11.36 3.80 -7.77
CA SER A 239 -10.80 2.53 -8.22
C SER A 239 -11.03 2.35 -9.72
N ALA A 240 -10.19 1.53 -10.34
CA ALA A 240 -10.34 1.14 -11.73
C ALA A 240 -9.68 -0.22 -11.98
N THR A 241 -10.14 -0.90 -13.02
CA THR A 241 -9.53 -2.13 -13.54
C THR A 241 -8.86 -1.82 -14.88
N GLY A 242 -7.91 -2.67 -15.27
CA GLY A 242 -7.22 -2.59 -16.56
C GLY A 242 -7.24 -3.94 -17.28
N THR A 243 -6.60 -3.99 -18.44
CA THR A 243 -6.45 -5.25 -19.19
C THR A 243 -5.62 -6.24 -18.39
N HIS A 244 -6.24 -7.37 -18.06
CA HIS A 244 -5.68 -8.38 -17.15
C HIS A 244 -4.44 -9.06 -17.73
N PRO A 245 -4.48 -9.73 -18.90
CA PRO A 245 -3.27 -10.24 -19.53
C PRO A 245 -2.39 -9.09 -20.02
N VAL A 246 -1.12 -9.08 -19.59
CA VAL A 246 -0.13 -8.06 -19.96
C VAL A 246 0.13 -8.07 -21.46
N ALA A 247 0.16 -9.26 -22.06
CA ALA A 247 0.41 -9.43 -23.49
C ALA A 247 -0.68 -8.83 -24.41
N GLU A 248 -1.87 -8.52 -23.87
CA GLU A 248 -2.97 -7.90 -24.63
C GLU A 248 -3.03 -6.37 -24.41
N ARG A 249 -2.14 -5.79 -23.60
CA ARG A 249 -2.06 -4.35 -23.39
C ARG A 249 -1.47 -3.68 -24.64
N PRO A 250 -2.01 -2.51 -25.06
CA PRO A 250 -1.39 -1.72 -26.12
C PRO A 250 0.06 -1.32 -25.81
N ASP A 251 0.32 -1.01 -24.54
CA ASP A 251 1.65 -0.85 -23.98
C ASP A 251 1.79 -1.73 -22.74
N PRO A 252 2.70 -2.73 -22.72
CA PRO A 252 2.89 -3.59 -21.56
C PRO A 252 3.40 -2.85 -20.31
N LEU A 253 4.00 -1.67 -20.48
CA LEU A 253 4.46 -0.83 -19.37
C LEU A 253 3.34 0.05 -18.80
N ALA A 254 2.26 0.30 -19.55
CA ALA A 254 1.15 1.11 -19.08
C ALA A 254 0.29 0.36 -18.06
N ILE A 255 0.08 0.97 -16.89
CA ILE A 255 -0.89 0.52 -15.88
C ILE A 255 -2.15 1.38 -15.95
N ASP A 256 -3.03 1.07 -16.92
CA ASP A 256 -4.26 1.84 -17.14
C ASP A 256 -5.17 1.91 -15.89
N SER A 257 -5.18 0.88 -15.05
CA SER A 257 -5.95 0.90 -13.80
C SER A 257 -5.47 1.98 -12.85
N VAL A 258 -4.16 2.21 -12.72
CA VAL A 258 -3.59 3.25 -11.86
C VAL A 258 -3.89 4.62 -12.46
N ARG A 259 -3.59 4.82 -13.75
CA ARG A 259 -3.86 6.08 -14.45
C ARG A 259 -5.32 6.49 -14.33
N VAL A 260 -6.26 5.61 -14.67
CA VAL A 260 -7.70 5.89 -14.62
C VAL A 260 -8.19 6.11 -13.19
N ALA A 261 -7.71 5.34 -12.22
CA ALA A 261 -8.07 5.57 -10.82
C ALA A 261 -7.57 6.93 -10.32
N GLY A 262 -6.34 7.32 -10.67
CA GLY A 262 -5.79 8.62 -10.28
C GLY A 262 -6.47 9.80 -10.96
N GLU A 263 -6.76 9.72 -12.27
CA GLU A 263 -7.56 10.73 -12.98
C GLU A 263 -8.90 10.96 -12.26
N ARG A 264 -9.63 9.87 -11.97
CA ARG A 264 -10.89 9.92 -11.20
C ARG A 264 -10.70 10.49 -9.80
N LEU A 265 -9.61 10.13 -9.12
CA LEU A 265 -9.33 10.60 -7.76
C LEU A 265 -9.08 12.10 -7.73
N PHE A 266 -8.24 12.61 -8.63
CA PHE A 266 -7.90 14.02 -8.72
C PHE A 266 -9.10 14.87 -9.15
N ASP A 267 -9.85 14.39 -10.15
CA ASP A 267 -11.09 15.04 -10.58
C ASP A 267 -12.12 15.10 -9.43
N ALA A 268 -12.27 14.01 -8.67
CA ALA A 268 -13.20 13.96 -7.54
C ALA A 268 -12.74 14.81 -6.34
N ALA A 269 -11.43 14.89 -6.10
CA ALA A 269 -10.85 15.70 -5.04
C ALA A 269 -10.82 17.21 -5.39
N GLY A 270 -10.87 17.54 -6.69
CA GLY A 270 -10.75 18.92 -7.17
C GLY A 270 -9.36 19.53 -6.93
N VAL A 271 -8.32 18.70 -6.93
CA VAL A 271 -6.92 19.11 -6.71
C VAL A 271 -6.03 18.62 -7.84
N ALA A 272 -4.94 19.32 -8.10
CA ALA A 272 -3.91 18.88 -9.03
C ALA A 272 -2.88 17.97 -8.34
N PRO A 273 -2.13 17.14 -9.09
CA PRO A 273 -1.03 16.34 -8.51
C PRO A 273 -0.01 17.18 -7.72
N GLY A 274 0.27 18.41 -8.16
CA GLY A 274 1.19 19.32 -7.47
C GLY A 274 0.69 19.84 -6.12
N ASP A 275 -0.60 19.69 -5.80
CA ASP A 275 -1.17 20.11 -4.52
C ASP A 275 -0.95 19.07 -3.41
N VAL A 276 -0.57 17.84 -3.78
CA VAL A 276 -0.35 16.74 -2.84
C VAL A 276 1.01 16.87 -2.18
N ARG A 277 1.01 17.14 -0.87
CA ARG A 277 2.23 17.12 -0.05
C ARG A 277 2.23 15.91 0.85
N SER A 278 3.17 15.00 0.63
CA SER A 278 3.46 13.94 1.58
C SER A 278 4.95 13.59 1.52
N PRO A 279 5.67 13.51 2.66
CA PRO A 279 7.01 12.94 2.69
C PRO A 279 6.96 11.44 2.35
N ASN A 280 5.86 10.81 2.74
CA ASN A 280 5.56 9.45 2.39
C ASN A 280 4.40 9.51 1.42
N SER A 281 4.60 10.08 0.23
CA SER A 281 3.60 9.84 -0.79
C SER A 281 3.58 8.34 -0.97
N LEU A 282 2.49 7.69 -0.52
CA LEU A 282 2.14 6.38 -1.00
C LEU A 282 1.65 6.60 -2.44
N ALA A 283 2.58 7.01 -3.28
CA ALA A 283 2.52 6.58 -4.64
C ALA A 283 2.60 5.04 -4.52
N LEU A 284 1.62 4.35 -5.10
CA LEU A 284 2.05 3.37 -6.08
C LEU A 284 2.93 4.16 -7.04
N ALA A 285 4.20 4.37 -6.71
CA ALA A 285 5.06 4.93 -7.71
C ALA A 285 5.11 3.88 -8.79
N ASP A 286 4.66 4.32 -9.95
CA ASP A 286 5.07 3.80 -11.23
C ASP A 286 6.50 3.27 -11.13
N PHE A 287 6.58 1.96 -10.95
CA PHE A 287 7.35 1.13 -11.85
C PHE A 287 6.32 0.33 -12.64
N ASP A 288 6.05 0.86 -13.83
CA ASP A 288 5.55 0.18 -15.01
C ASP A 288 5.24 -1.31 -14.83
N GLY A 289 4.00 -1.62 -14.48
CA GLY A 289 3.45 -2.96 -14.60
C GLY A 289 3.48 -3.86 -13.37
N VAL A 290 4.26 -3.59 -12.31
CA VAL A 290 4.23 -4.40 -11.08
C VAL A 290 4.30 -3.52 -9.85
N GLY A 291 3.35 -3.69 -8.93
CA GLY A 291 3.28 -2.95 -7.66
C GLY A 291 4.53 -3.14 -6.81
N LEU A 292 5.57 -2.35 -7.11
CA LEU A 292 6.61 -1.96 -6.18
C LEU A 292 6.06 -0.77 -5.41
N ILE A 293 6.01 -0.85 -4.08
CA ILE A 293 5.71 0.31 -3.23
C ILE A 293 6.96 1.20 -3.26
N ALA A 294 7.09 2.02 -4.29
CA ALA A 294 8.09 3.08 -4.32
C ALA A 294 7.47 4.34 -3.67
N GLN A 295 7.78 4.56 -2.41
CA GLN A 295 7.45 5.81 -1.73
C GLN A 295 8.26 6.96 -2.37
N VAL A 296 7.67 8.05 -2.84
CA VAL A 296 8.44 9.20 -3.38
C VAL A 296 8.45 10.32 -2.34
N ASP A 297 9.64 10.85 -2.04
CA ASP A 297 9.91 11.96 -1.12
C ASP A 297 10.37 13.18 -1.92
N GLY A 298 9.75 14.35 -1.72
CA GLY A 298 10.20 15.65 -2.25
C GLY A 298 9.82 15.95 -3.71
N GLU A 299 9.96 17.23 -4.10
CA GLU A 299 9.59 17.88 -5.39
C GLU A 299 10.27 17.30 -6.65
N ALA A 300 10.39 15.98 -6.76
CA ALA A 300 10.72 15.32 -8.02
C ALA A 300 9.45 15.30 -8.88
N ALA A 301 9.21 16.40 -9.58
CA ALA A 301 8.39 16.40 -10.78
C ALA A 301 9.07 15.47 -11.82
N VAL A 302 8.80 14.17 -11.72
CA VAL A 302 8.97 13.26 -12.84
C VAL A 302 7.70 13.41 -13.66
N GLY A 303 7.84 14.15 -14.77
CA GLY A 303 6.84 14.66 -15.71
C GLY A 303 5.39 14.14 -15.63
N ASP A 304 4.45 15.08 -15.63
CA ASP A 304 3.04 15.07 -16.11
C ASP A 304 2.11 13.85 -15.87
N ARG A 305 2.50 12.76 -15.21
CA ARG A 305 1.72 11.50 -15.22
C ARG A 305 1.72 10.66 -13.95
N VAL A 306 1.73 11.25 -12.76
CA VAL A 306 1.59 10.48 -11.51
C VAL A 306 0.14 10.42 -11.04
N ALA A 307 -0.42 9.22 -10.95
CA ALA A 307 -1.73 8.91 -10.38
C ALA A 307 -1.57 8.30 -8.98
N PHE A 308 -2.18 8.90 -7.96
CA PHE A 308 -2.09 8.45 -6.58
C PHE A 308 -3.36 7.70 -6.15
N ALA A 309 -3.26 6.76 -5.22
CA ALA A 309 -4.40 6.11 -4.56
C ALA A 309 -4.12 5.97 -3.06
N GLY A 310 -4.80 6.77 -2.23
CA GLY A 310 -4.69 6.70 -0.77
C GLY A 310 -5.18 7.99 -0.10
N ALA A 311 -5.77 7.89 1.09
CA ALA A 311 -6.33 9.01 1.83
C ALA A 311 -5.23 10.00 2.30
N PHE A 312 -5.46 11.29 2.12
CA PHE A 312 -4.50 12.37 2.43
C PHE A 312 -4.91 13.15 3.68
N ARG A 313 -3.92 13.55 4.48
CA ARG A 313 -4.10 14.56 5.54
C ARG A 313 -3.80 15.94 4.95
N LEU A 314 -4.83 16.77 4.80
CA LEU A 314 -4.64 18.20 4.57
C LEU A 314 -4.23 18.86 5.90
N ARG A 315 -3.00 19.39 5.98
CA ARG A 315 -2.62 20.31 7.06
C ARG A 315 -2.84 21.74 6.58
N ASN A 316 -3.76 22.46 7.22
CA ASN A 316 -3.87 23.90 7.10
C ASN A 316 -2.67 24.54 7.84
N GLY A 317 -1.93 25.43 7.18
CA GLY A 317 -0.95 26.29 7.84
C GLY A 317 0.26 26.64 6.97
N ASP A 318 0.32 27.91 6.59
CA ASP A 318 1.46 28.60 5.98
C ASP A 318 2.74 28.45 6.81
N GLU A 319 3.82 27.91 6.22
CA GLU A 319 5.19 28.40 6.44
C GLU A 319 6.04 28.10 5.20
N GLU A 320 6.47 29.16 4.50
CA GLU A 320 7.49 29.11 3.45
C GLU A 320 8.81 28.55 4.01
N ARG A 321 9.33 27.48 3.40
CA ARG A 321 10.77 27.17 3.47
C ARG A 321 11.32 27.02 2.07
N GLN A 322 12.17 27.98 1.70
CA GLN A 322 12.84 28.07 0.41
C GLN A 322 13.69 26.81 0.10
N PRO A 323 13.77 26.40 -1.19
CA PRO A 323 14.59 25.28 -1.61
C PRO A 323 16.07 25.62 -1.53
N ARG A 324 16.88 24.75 -0.92
CA ARG A 324 18.34 24.77 -1.07
C ARG A 324 18.84 23.35 -1.27
N LEU A 325 18.97 22.94 -2.54
CA LEU A 325 19.96 21.94 -2.94
C LEU A 325 21.15 22.69 -3.56
N ARG A 326 22.33 22.59 -2.94
CA ARG A 326 23.60 22.85 -3.63
C ARG A 326 24.23 21.49 -3.92
N VAL A 327 24.45 21.23 -5.20
CA VAL A 327 25.32 20.15 -5.68
C VAL A 327 26.75 20.57 -5.36
N VAL A 328 27.48 19.79 -4.57
CA VAL A 328 28.93 19.89 -4.49
C VAL A 328 29.48 18.81 -5.41
N GLU A 329 29.91 19.22 -6.61
CA GLU A 329 30.69 18.37 -7.49
C GLU A 329 32.09 18.21 -6.89
N HIS A 330 32.50 16.97 -6.64
CA HIS A 330 33.90 16.68 -6.34
C HIS A 330 34.68 16.63 -7.65
N GLY A 331 35.40 17.70 -7.94
CA GLY A 331 36.40 17.77 -8.99
C GLY A 331 37.65 18.50 -8.48
N GLU A 332 38.74 17.77 -8.48
CA GLU A 332 40.14 18.22 -8.60
C GLU A 332 40.81 18.91 -7.39
N ASN A 333 41.77 18.17 -6.83
CA ASN A 333 42.90 18.75 -6.11
C ASN A 333 43.68 19.66 -7.07
N GLU A 334 43.64 20.97 -6.82
CA GLU A 334 44.75 21.86 -7.12
C GLU A 334 45.07 22.65 -5.86
N ASP A 335 46.09 22.18 -5.13
CA ASP A 335 46.87 23.00 -4.21
C ASP A 335 48.25 23.14 -4.88
N GLU A 336 48.58 24.35 -5.36
CA GLU A 336 49.89 24.99 -5.17
C GLU A 336 49.92 26.41 -5.76
N ARG A 337 49.73 27.39 -4.85
CA ARG A 337 50.19 28.81 -4.85
C ARG A 337 49.51 29.86 -5.74
#